data_AF-X1I3Y3-F1
#
_entry.id   AF-X1I3Y3-F1
#
_cell.length_a   1.000
_cell.length_b   1.000
_cell.length_c   1.000
_cell.angle_alpha   90.00
_cell.angle_beta   90.00
_cell.angle_gamma   90.00
#
_symmetry.space_group_name_H-M   'P 1'
#
loop_
_entity.id
_entity.type
_entity.pdbx_description
1 polymer ?
#
loop_
_entity_poly.entity_id
_entity_poly.type
_entity_poly.pdbx_seq_one_letter_code
_entity_poly.pdbx_strand_id
1 'polypeptide(L)'
;MNYLFRKSIEILEKYQSPSGAFIASPNFKVYKYCWFRDGTYAAYALDLVGNHNNAERFYLWCAEAIERYREKIECVEEKLQKGVDLSPDDLLHTRYSIDMLESNNDWPTFQLDGFGAFLWGVAQHVRFTGSREVLVKGKGGINLTTRYLSLLWDHFCYDCWEEYGDKIHNL
;
A
#
# COMPACT_ATOMS: atom_id res chain seq x y z
N MET A 1 -18.51 24.68 1.24
CA MET A 1 -18.29 23.22 1.21
C MET A 1 -19.63 22.52 1.04
N ASN A 2 -19.83 21.69 0.00
CA ASN A 2 -21.14 21.06 -0.25
C ASN A 2 -21.33 19.77 0.58
N TYR A 3 -22.54 19.21 0.57
CA TYR A 3 -22.89 18.01 1.35
C TYR A 3 -21.97 16.82 1.04
N LEU A 4 -21.74 16.55 -0.26
CA LEU A 4 -20.94 15.41 -0.70
C LEU A 4 -19.51 15.48 -0.16
N PHE A 5 -18.86 16.64 -0.26
CA PHE A 5 -17.51 16.83 0.27
C PHE A 5 -17.40 16.48 1.76
N ARG A 6 -18.30 17.01 2.59
CA ARG A 6 -18.30 16.72 4.04
C ARG A 6 -18.57 15.24 4.31
N LYS A 7 -19.50 14.65 3.56
CA LYS A 7 -19.88 13.25 3.75
C LYS A 7 -18.78 12.29 3.34
N SER A 8 -18.00 12.61 2.29
CA SER A 8 -16.83 11.83 1.89
C SER A 8 -15.78 11.78 3.00
N ILE A 9 -15.46 12.91 3.62
CA ILE A 9 -14.49 12.95 4.73
C ILE A 9 -15.01 12.15 5.92
N GLU A 10 -16.27 12.36 6.32
CA GLU A 10 -16.88 11.63 7.44
C GLU A 10 -16.82 10.11 7.23
N ILE A 11 -17.05 9.63 6.00
CA ILE A 11 -16.98 8.20 5.67
C ILE A 11 -15.54 7.68 5.78
N LEU A 12 -14.55 8.40 5.23
CA LEU A 12 -13.15 7.99 5.32
C LEU A 12 -12.70 7.88 6.79
N GLU A 13 -13.00 8.90 7.61
CA GLU A 13 -12.65 8.90 9.04
C GLU A 13 -13.36 7.79 9.80
N LYS A 14 -14.66 7.59 9.55
CA LYS A 14 -15.49 6.60 10.25
C LYS A 14 -15.04 5.17 9.99
N TYR A 15 -14.61 4.88 8.77
CA TYR A 15 -14.26 3.51 8.35
C TYR A 15 -12.76 3.23 8.32
N GLN A 16 -11.91 4.19 8.71
CA GLN A 16 -10.52 3.90 9.00
C GLN A 16 -10.44 2.96 10.21
N SER A 17 -9.69 1.87 10.09
CA SER A 17 -9.49 0.96 11.21
C SER A 17 -8.71 1.65 12.36
N PRO A 18 -8.82 1.14 13.61
CA PRO A 18 -7.94 1.57 14.70
C PRO A 18 -6.45 1.33 14.42
N SER A 19 -6.09 0.35 13.59
CA SER A 19 -4.71 0.12 13.15
C SER A 19 -4.22 1.14 12.10
N GLY A 20 -5.12 1.87 11.43
CA GLY A 20 -4.78 2.91 10.43
C GLY A 20 -5.18 2.55 8.99
N ALA A 21 -5.55 1.29 8.73
CA ALA A 21 -5.95 0.79 7.42
C ALA A 21 -7.26 1.43 6.91
N PHE A 22 -7.36 1.62 5.60
CA PHE A 22 -8.62 1.90 4.91
C PHE A 22 -9.08 0.66 4.15
N ILE A 23 -10.15 0.02 4.61
CA ILE A 23 -10.74 -1.09 3.85
C ILE A 23 -11.43 -0.56 2.59
N ALA A 24 -11.25 -1.27 1.47
CA ALA A 24 -11.79 -0.84 0.18
C ALA A 24 -13.33 -0.76 0.19
N SER A 25 -14.00 -1.70 0.87
CA SER A 25 -15.44 -1.59 1.10
C SER A 25 -15.89 -2.33 2.38
N PRO A 26 -16.52 -1.63 3.35
CA PRO A 26 -17.07 -2.28 4.55
C PRO A 26 -18.27 -3.19 4.25
N ASN A 27 -18.98 -2.92 3.15
CA ASN A 27 -20.26 -3.56 2.84
C ASN A 27 -20.15 -4.66 1.78
N PHE A 28 -18.96 -4.89 1.22
CA PHE A 28 -18.74 -5.93 0.22
C PHE A 28 -17.67 -6.92 0.70
N LYS A 29 -18.09 -8.16 1.01
CA LYS A 29 -17.28 -9.14 1.76
C LYS A 29 -15.90 -9.38 1.17
N VAL A 30 -15.79 -9.48 -0.16
CA VAL A 30 -14.51 -9.73 -0.85
C VAL A 30 -13.57 -8.51 -0.85
N TYR A 31 -14.09 -7.32 -0.55
CA TYR A 31 -13.32 -6.05 -0.48
C TYR A 31 -13.09 -5.60 0.97
N LYS A 32 -13.29 -6.49 1.95
CA LYS A 32 -12.92 -6.26 3.36
C LYS A 32 -11.41 -6.42 3.60
N TYR A 33 -10.63 -5.86 2.69
CA TYR A 33 -9.17 -5.81 2.71
C TYR A 33 -8.72 -4.38 2.42
N CYS A 34 -7.47 -4.10 2.75
CA CYS A 34 -6.81 -2.84 2.49
C CYS A 34 -5.82 -3.02 1.34
N TRP A 35 -6.04 -2.29 0.25
CA TRP A 35 -5.06 -2.14 -0.83
C TRP A 35 -4.23 -0.90 -0.57
N PHE A 36 -2.93 -0.97 -0.87
CA PHE A 36 -2.04 0.18 -0.73
C PHE A 36 -2.46 1.30 -1.69
N ARG A 37 -2.86 0.96 -2.92
CA ARG A 37 -3.37 1.90 -3.93
C ARG A 37 -4.54 2.74 -3.40
N ASP A 38 -5.64 2.07 -3.06
CA ASP A 38 -6.89 2.70 -2.61
C ASP A 38 -6.68 3.52 -1.34
N GLY A 39 -6.01 2.92 -0.34
CA GLY A 39 -5.76 3.56 0.94
C GLY A 39 -4.84 4.77 0.82
N THR A 40 -3.87 4.76 -0.10
CA THR A 40 -2.99 5.92 -0.31
C THR A 40 -3.77 7.11 -0.87
N TYR A 41 -4.63 6.89 -1.87
CA TYR A 41 -5.47 7.99 -2.38
C TYR A 41 -6.47 8.50 -1.34
N ALA A 42 -7.00 7.62 -0.47
CA ALA A 42 -7.82 8.03 0.67
C ALA A 42 -7.03 8.86 1.69
N ALA A 43 -5.83 8.43 2.07
CA ALA A 43 -4.95 9.15 2.98
C ALA A 43 -4.53 10.52 2.41
N TYR A 44 -4.18 10.56 1.13
CA TYR A 44 -3.87 11.81 0.42
C TYR A 44 -5.06 12.79 0.40
N ALA A 45 -6.28 12.29 0.18
CA ALA A 45 -7.48 13.12 0.26
C ALA A 45 -7.69 13.72 1.67
N LEU A 46 -7.34 12.98 2.73
CA LEU A 46 -7.37 13.48 4.11
C LEU A 46 -6.26 14.52 4.36
N ASP A 47 -5.06 14.34 3.80
CA ASP A 47 -4.00 15.35 3.86
C ASP A 47 -4.44 16.68 3.23
N LEU A 48 -5.10 16.64 2.07
CA LEU A 48 -5.58 17.84 1.38
C LEU A 48 -6.55 18.70 2.20
N VAL A 49 -7.24 18.08 3.17
CA VAL A 49 -8.25 18.74 4.01
C VAL A 49 -7.76 18.99 5.44
N GLY A 50 -6.47 18.76 5.70
CA GLY A 50 -5.83 19.02 7.00
C GLY A 50 -5.92 17.86 8.01
N ASN A 51 -6.49 16.71 7.61
CA ASN A 51 -6.64 15.53 8.47
C ASN A 51 -5.37 14.66 8.47
N HIS A 52 -4.24 15.30 8.78
CA HIS A 52 -2.90 14.71 8.68
C HIS A 52 -2.68 13.51 9.60
N ASN A 53 -3.27 13.51 10.79
CA ASN A 53 -3.11 12.40 11.74
C ASN A 53 -3.70 11.10 11.19
N ASN A 54 -4.85 11.17 10.50
CA ASN A 54 -5.46 10.00 9.88
C ASN A 54 -4.63 9.51 8.69
N ALA A 55 -4.09 10.42 7.89
CA ALA A 55 -3.19 10.09 6.79
C ALA A 55 -1.88 9.44 7.31
N GLU A 56 -1.22 10.01 8.33
CA GLU A 56 0.00 9.46 8.94
C GLU A 56 -0.24 8.04 9.44
N ARG A 57 -1.35 7.80 10.16
CA ARG A 57 -1.70 6.46 10.65
C ARG A 57 -1.78 5.43 9.54
N PHE A 58 -2.32 5.80 8.37
CA PHE A 58 -2.36 4.89 7.21
C PHE A 58 -0.96 4.61 6.66
N TYR A 59 -0.14 5.64 6.47
CA TYR A 59 1.22 5.46 5.95
C TYR A 59 2.10 4.63 6.90
N LEU A 60 1.95 4.80 8.21
CA LEU A 60 2.62 3.96 9.21
C LEU A 60 2.11 2.53 9.19
N TRP A 61 0.80 2.33 9.01
CA TRP A 61 0.23 1.00 8.82
C TRP A 61 0.82 0.29 7.59
N CYS A 62 0.99 0.99 6.46
CA CYS A 62 1.65 0.45 5.27
C CYS A 62 3.11 0.07 5.56
N ALA A 63 3.87 0.93 6.25
CA ALA A 63 5.25 0.64 6.60
C ALA A 63 5.36 -0.60 7.51
N GLU A 64 4.48 -0.75 8.51
CA GLU A 64 4.45 -1.91 9.41
C GLU A 64 4.05 -3.19 8.67
N ALA A 65 3.10 -3.11 7.74
CA ALA A 65 2.73 -4.25 6.90
C ALA A 65 3.92 -4.75 6.07
N ILE A 66 4.70 -3.86 5.47
CA ILE A 66 5.90 -4.23 4.71
C ILE A 66 6.98 -4.83 5.62
N GLU A 67 7.20 -4.24 6.80
CA GLU A 67 8.15 -4.77 7.79
C GLU A 67 7.86 -6.21 8.20
N ARG A 68 6.58 -6.55 8.38
CA ARG A 68 6.15 -7.93 8.69
C ARG A 68 6.59 -8.95 7.63
N TYR A 69 6.72 -8.53 6.37
CA TYR A 69 7.11 -9.38 5.24
C TYR A 69 8.54 -9.14 4.77
N ARG A 70 9.42 -8.61 5.63
CA ARG A 70 10.85 -8.41 5.37
C ARG A 70 11.52 -9.63 4.75
N GLU A 71 11.29 -10.81 5.33
CA GLU A 71 11.93 -12.06 4.88
C GLU A 71 11.57 -12.42 3.43
N LYS A 72 10.35 -12.10 2.97
CA LYS A 72 9.98 -12.28 1.56
C LYS A 72 10.80 -11.38 0.64
N ILE A 73 11.00 -10.12 1.01
CA ILE A 73 11.78 -9.15 0.22
C ILE A 73 13.25 -9.59 0.14
N GLU A 74 13.80 -10.07 1.26
CA GLU A 74 15.17 -10.60 1.33
C GLU A 74 15.31 -11.88 0.47
N CYS A 75 14.32 -12.79 0.51
CA CYS A 75 14.28 -13.98 -0.34
C CYS A 75 14.26 -13.63 -1.84
N VAL A 76 13.42 -12.66 -2.24
CA VAL A 76 13.35 -12.16 -3.62
C VAL A 76 14.71 -11.63 -4.07
N GLU A 77 15.35 -10.81 -3.25
CA GLU A 77 16.68 -10.27 -3.55
C GLU A 77 17.72 -11.38 -3.74
N GLU A 78 17.76 -12.36 -2.82
CA GLU A 78 18.69 -13.48 -2.92
C GLU A 78 18.47 -14.32 -4.17
N LYS A 79 17.21 -14.61 -4.53
CA LYS A 79 16.88 -15.40 -5.72
C LYS A 79 17.31 -14.68 -6.99
N LEU A 80 17.01 -13.39 -7.10
CA LEU A 80 17.42 -12.57 -8.24
C LEU A 80 18.95 -12.52 -8.38
N GLN A 81 19.70 -12.37 -7.28
CA GLN A 81 21.17 -12.39 -7.30
C GLN A 81 21.74 -13.75 -7.76
N LYS A 82 21.06 -14.85 -7.45
CA LYS A 82 21.44 -16.21 -7.85
C LYS A 82 20.93 -16.59 -9.24
N GLY A 83 20.16 -15.72 -9.92
CA GLY A 83 19.51 -16.02 -11.20
C GLY A 83 18.44 -17.11 -11.09
N VAL A 84 17.80 -17.22 -9.94
CA VAL A 84 16.70 -18.17 -9.68
C VAL A 84 15.38 -17.49 -9.95
N ASP A 85 14.49 -18.15 -10.68
CA ASP A 85 13.15 -17.66 -10.98
C ASP A 85 12.32 -17.46 -9.69
N LEU A 86 11.54 -16.39 -9.66
CA LEU A 86 10.61 -16.08 -8.57
C LEU A 86 9.29 -16.83 -8.77
N SER A 87 8.75 -17.40 -7.70
CA SER A 87 7.39 -17.93 -7.68
C SER A 87 6.41 -16.87 -7.15
N PRO A 88 5.09 -17.00 -7.42
CA PRO A 88 4.09 -16.11 -6.84
C PRO A 88 4.13 -16.02 -5.31
N ASP A 89 4.50 -17.11 -4.63
CA ASP A 89 4.59 -17.15 -3.16
C ASP A 89 5.77 -16.34 -2.60
N ASP A 90 6.79 -16.07 -3.41
CA ASP A 90 7.93 -15.21 -3.02
C ASP A 90 7.53 -13.73 -2.98
N LEU A 91 6.50 -13.36 -3.74
CA LEU A 91 6.12 -11.98 -3.98
C LEU A 91 5.18 -11.46 -2.90
N LEU A 92 5.21 -10.14 -2.68
CA LEU A 92 4.28 -9.47 -1.79
C LEU A 92 2.88 -9.42 -2.42
N HIS A 93 1.85 -9.58 -1.61
CA HIS A 93 0.48 -9.43 -2.08
C HIS A 93 0.07 -7.95 -2.21
N THR A 94 -0.91 -7.69 -3.08
CA THR A 94 -1.45 -6.34 -3.32
C THR A 94 -2.40 -5.85 -2.23
N ARG A 95 -2.94 -6.76 -1.40
CA ARG A 95 -3.96 -6.45 -0.39
C ARG A 95 -3.72 -7.24 0.88
N TYR A 96 -4.07 -6.61 2.00
CA TYR A 96 -3.86 -7.17 3.33
C TYR A 96 -5.13 -7.04 4.18
N SER A 97 -5.28 -7.92 5.16
CA SER A 97 -6.27 -7.75 6.23
C SER A 97 -5.92 -6.51 7.06
N ILE A 98 -6.83 -6.04 7.92
CA ILE A 98 -6.56 -4.93 8.85
C ILE A 98 -5.41 -5.22 9.83
N ASP A 99 -5.12 -6.51 10.05
CA ASP A 99 -4.03 -7.05 10.87
C ASP A 99 -2.74 -7.28 10.07
N MET A 100 -2.68 -6.71 8.85
CA MET A 100 -1.53 -6.77 7.94
C MET A 100 -1.20 -8.19 7.48
N LEU A 101 -2.21 -9.06 7.35
CA LEU A 101 -2.02 -10.42 6.85
C LEU A 101 -2.39 -10.51 5.37
N GLU A 102 -1.54 -11.15 4.60
CA GLU A 102 -1.81 -11.56 3.22
C GLU A 102 -3.09 -12.41 3.13
N SER A 103 -3.84 -12.23 2.05
CA SER A 103 -5.05 -13.02 1.77
C SER A 103 -4.67 -14.39 1.19
N ASN A 104 -5.23 -15.47 1.74
CA ASN A 104 -5.04 -16.84 1.26
C ASN A 104 -6.08 -17.28 0.21
N ASN A 105 -6.73 -16.33 -0.46
CA ASN A 105 -7.76 -16.63 -1.47
C ASN A 105 -7.15 -16.61 -2.87
N ASP A 106 -7.79 -17.25 -3.85
CA ASP A 106 -7.43 -17.25 -5.27
C ASP A 106 -7.64 -15.87 -5.93
N TRP A 107 -6.86 -14.88 -5.52
CA TRP A 107 -6.93 -13.51 -5.99
C TRP A 107 -5.62 -13.13 -6.67
N PRO A 108 -5.63 -12.35 -7.77
CA PRO A 108 -4.40 -11.80 -8.34
C PRO A 108 -3.66 -10.95 -7.31
N THR A 109 -2.48 -11.40 -6.88
CA THR A 109 -1.79 -10.80 -5.74
C THR A 109 -0.60 -9.94 -6.12
N PHE A 110 0.05 -10.19 -7.26
CA PHE A 110 1.25 -9.43 -7.62
C PHE A 110 0.92 -8.14 -8.39
N GLN A 111 0.96 -7.02 -7.68
CA GLN A 111 0.84 -5.66 -8.21
C GLN A 111 1.89 -4.76 -7.57
N LEU A 112 2.54 -3.91 -8.36
CA LEU A 112 3.60 -3.03 -7.88
C LEU A 112 3.15 -1.57 -7.69
N ASP A 113 2.05 -1.18 -8.32
CA ASP A 113 1.56 0.20 -8.36
C ASP A 113 1.19 0.73 -6.97
N GLY A 114 0.58 -0.11 -6.12
CA GLY A 114 0.22 0.26 -4.75
C GLY A 114 1.43 0.64 -3.89
N PHE A 115 2.57 -0.03 -4.08
CA PHE A 115 3.82 0.30 -3.38
C PHE A 115 4.40 1.63 -3.86
N GLY A 116 4.35 1.89 -5.16
CA GLY A 116 4.75 3.19 -5.72
C GLY A 116 3.85 4.33 -5.24
N ALA A 117 2.54 4.11 -5.23
CA ALA A 117 1.56 5.05 -4.69
C ALA A 117 1.83 5.35 -3.20
N PHE A 118 2.11 4.34 -2.39
CA PHE A 118 2.47 4.50 -0.98
C PHE A 118 3.68 5.41 -0.78
N LEU A 119 4.79 5.18 -1.49
CA LEU A 119 5.99 6.03 -1.38
C LEU A 119 5.70 7.47 -1.82
N TRP A 120 4.93 7.65 -2.88
CA TRP A 120 4.47 8.97 -3.32
C TRP A 120 3.60 9.66 -2.25
N GLY A 121 2.65 8.95 -1.66
CA GLY A 121 1.76 9.46 -0.63
C GLY A 121 2.51 9.94 0.61
N VAL A 122 3.49 9.17 1.08
CA VAL A 122 4.40 9.57 2.17
C VAL A 122 5.14 10.88 1.81
N ALA A 123 5.65 10.99 0.58
CA ALA A 123 6.32 12.21 0.14
C ALA A 123 5.36 13.42 0.12
N GLN A 124 4.11 13.24 -0.31
CA GLN A 124 3.09 14.30 -0.27
C GLN A 124 2.74 14.69 1.17
N HIS A 125 2.57 13.73 2.06
CA HIS A 125 2.29 13.96 3.47
C HIS A 125 3.35 14.83 4.14
N VAL A 126 4.63 14.52 3.91
CA VAL A 126 5.76 15.33 4.40
C VAL A 126 5.71 16.76 3.83
N ARG A 127 5.33 16.91 2.55
CA ARG A 127 5.20 18.25 1.92
C ARG A 127 4.05 19.06 2.53
N PHE A 128 2.91 18.44 2.81
CA PHE A 128 1.75 19.14 3.39
C PHE A 128 1.96 19.50 4.85
N THR A 129 2.54 18.61 5.65
CA THR A 129 2.70 18.81 7.09
C THR A 129 3.98 19.54 7.46
N GLY A 130 5.02 19.47 6.62
CA GLY A 130 6.39 19.85 6.98
C GLY A 130 7.04 18.92 8.01
N SER A 131 6.32 17.90 8.50
CA SER A 131 6.81 16.93 9.48
C SER A 131 7.55 15.79 8.79
N ARG A 132 8.64 15.32 9.42
CA ARG A 132 9.40 14.14 8.98
C ARG A 132 9.12 12.92 9.85
N GLU A 133 8.14 12.99 10.75
CA GLU A 133 7.86 11.96 11.74
C GLU A 133 7.48 10.62 11.08
N VAL A 134 6.65 10.65 10.04
CA VAL A 134 6.32 9.45 9.24
C VAL A 134 7.56 8.77 8.65
N LEU A 135 8.57 9.54 8.22
CA LEU A 135 9.82 9.01 7.67
C LEU A 135 10.69 8.36 8.75
N VAL A 136 10.65 8.88 9.97
CA VAL A 136 11.42 8.34 11.10
C VAL A 136 10.76 7.07 11.62
N LYS A 137 9.46 7.12 11.91
CA LYS A 137 8.70 5.99 12.44
C LYS A 137 8.55 4.85 11.43
N GLY A 138 8.28 5.18 10.17
CA GLY A 138 8.07 4.21 9.09
C GLY A 138 9.34 3.82 8.31
N LYS A 139 10.53 4.26 8.77
CA LYS A 139 11.80 4.15 8.02
C LYS A 139 12.04 2.76 7.45
N GLY A 140 11.84 1.73 8.26
CA GLY A 140 12.11 0.36 7.88
C GLY A 140 11.27 -0.06 6.67
N GLY A 141 9.94 0.04 6.79
CA GLY A 141 9.00 -0.33 5.75
C GLY A 141 9.21 0.48 4.47
N ILE A 142 9.43 1.80 4.60
CA ILE A 142 9.71 2.68 3.45
C ILE A 142 10.99 2.24 2.71
N ASN A 143 12.05 1.91 3.44
CA ASN A 143 13.30 1.44 2.84
C ASN A 143 13.11 0.08 2.15
N LEU A 144 12.39 -0.84 2.79
CA LEU A 144 12.06 -2.15 2.23
C LEU A 144 11.21 -2.02 0.96
N THR A 145 10.19 -1.16 0.95
CA THR A 145 9.38 -0.89 -0.26
C THR A 145 10.24 -0.33 -1.38
N THR A 146 11.12 0.64 -1.07
CA THR A 146 12.03 1.22 -2.07
C THR A 146 12.96 0.16 -2.66
N ARG A 147 13.50 -0.73 -1.80
CA ARG A 147 14.33 -1.85 -2.22
C ARG A 147 13.56 -2.83 -3.11
N TYR A 148 12.37 -3.24 -2.69
CA TYR A 148 11.51 -4.16 -3.43
C TYR A 148 11.18 -3.65 -4.83
N LEU A 149 10.77 -2.38 -4.94
CA LEU A 149 10.53 -1.74 -6.24
C LEU A 149 11.81 -1.65 -7.09
N SER A 150 12.97 -1.33 -6.50
CA SER A 150 14.22 -1.28 -7.26
C SER A 150 14.63 -2.62 -7.87
N LEU A 151 14.16 -3.74 -7.29
CA LEU A 151 14.43 -5.09 -7.77
C LEU A 151 13.44 -5.55 -8.85
N LEU A 152 12.20 -5.05 -8.83
CA LEU A 152 11.09 -5.62 -9.58
C LEU A 152 10.35 -4.64 -10.51
N TRP A 153 10.75 -3.37 -10.60
CA TRP A 153 10.00 -2.34 -11.35
C TRP A 153 9.73 -2.69 -12.82
N ASP A 154 10.53 -3.57 -13.42
CA ASP A 154 10.43 -4.04 -14.81
C ASP A 154 9.80 -5.44 -14.95
N HIS A 155 9.33 -6.03 -13.85
CA HIS A 155 8.69 -7.35 -13.87
C HIS A 155 7.22 -7.26 -14.31
N PHE A 156 6.75 -8.31 -15.01
CA PHE A 156 5.34 -8.46 -15.35
C PHE A 156 4.49 -8.62 -14.10
N CYS A 157 3.44 -7.83 -14.00
CA CYS A 157 2.49 -7.86 -12.88
C CYS A 157 1.09 -7.53 -13.39
N TYR A 158 0.08 -7.70 -12.54
CA TYR A 158 -1.29 -7.31 -12.91
C TYR A 158 -1.43 -5.78 -12.93
N ASP A 159 -2.29 -5.26 -13.80
CA ASP A 159 -2.61 -3.83 -13.84
C ASP A 159 -3.44 -3.40 -12.62
N CYS A 160 -3.80 -2.11 -12.51
CA CYS A 160 -4.60 -1.62 -11.37
C CYS A 160 -6.03 -2.20 -11.29
N TRP A 161 -6.47 -2.91 -12.34
CA TRP A 161 -7.74 -3.61 -12.42
C TRP A 161 -7.62 -5.12 -12.15
N GLU A 162 -6.41 -5.58 -11.78
CA GLU A 162 -6.10 -6.98 -11.49
C GLU A 162 -6.17 -7.89 -12.73
N GLU A 163 -5.87 -7.32 -13.90
CA GLU A 163 -5.87 -8.02 -15.19
C GLU A 163 -4.46 -8.07 -15.81
N TYR A 164 -4.26 -8.96 -16.79
CA TYR A 164 -3.08 -9.02 -17.65
C TYR A 164 -1.72 -9.10 -16.91
N GLY A 165 -1.58 -10.08 -16.01
CA GLY A 165 -0.38 -10.30 -15.19
C GLY A 165 0.92 -10.62 -15.94
N ASP A 166 0.85 -10.77 -17.27
CA ASP A 166 1.96 -11.10 -18.17
C ASP A 166 2.50 -9.88 -18.94
N LYS A 167 2.15 -8.66 -18.52
CA LYS A 167 2.51 -7.40 -19.19
C LYS A 167 3.19 -6.40 -18.24
N ILE A 168 3.79 -5.37 -18.84
CA ILE A 168 4.20 -4.13 -18.16
C ILE A 168 3.18 -3.06 -18.52
N HIS A 169 2.59 -2.43 -17.51
CA HIS A 169 1.50 -1.48 -17.67
C HIS A 169 2.03 -0.06 -17.59
N ASN A 170 2.06 0.61 -18.74
CA ASN A 170 2.37 2.02 -18.84
C ASN A 170 1.05 2.80 -18.91
N LEU A 171 1.01 3.99 -18.30
CA LEU A 171 -0.12 4.93 -18.45
C LEU A 171 -0.37 5.27 -19.93
#